data_AF-A0A2N1TVP0-F1
#
_entry.id   AF-A0A2N1TVP0-F1
#
_cell.length_a   1.000
_cell.length_b   1.000
_cell.length_c   1.000
_cell.angle_alpha   90.00
_cell.angle_beta   90.00
_cell.angle_gamma   90.00
#
_symmetry.space_group_name_H-M   'P 1'
#
loop_
_entity.id
_entity.type
_entity.pdbx_description
1 polymer ?
#
loop_
_entity_poly.entity_id
_entity_poly.type
_entity_poly.pdbx_seq_one_letter_code
_entity_poly.pdbx_strand_id
1 'polypeptide(L)'
;MKYKNIVFVALAGILVAGIAIASNPFSVDQISTPASVNQSGSTSSAVADNSAAKPMSGQIGFVNVRTRLNVRTKPWGKIIGKLYDGDKLKIVAKEGDWLKIEYNGGYAYVHSNYVEVGSERANNPGSDNDSGSVTDPTLTLPNGSLNPARFGYDAKMFKSVFDLVEKFCSSNKAYVFGAGHKYTSGYAEKTDCSGFVGQFIQKMSAAAGVNPVFPKNSWYPSSQVYKSQHTNKITSKFPPTNPRDLVKPGDIFVMNPGSSGVGHVGLFMGYTPSGQPIIAHSTPTRVNSSTRIAGKVGYSGVRIEVLPARYASRWAGVYRVKNMDTMLDRLSKS
;
A
#
# COMPACT_ATOMS: atom_id res chain seq x y z
N MET A 1 -43.67 43.19 23.54
CA MET A 1 -43.56 43.59 24.96
C MET A 1 -44.54 42.78 25.79
N LYS A 2 -44.05 41.97 26.74
CA LYS A 2 -44.51 41.85 28.13
C LYS A 2 -43.89 40.59 28.75
N TYR A 3 -42.84 40.82 29.51
CA TYR A 3 -42.32 39.91 30.53
C TYR A 3 -43.32 39.82 31.67
N LYS A 4 -43.46 38.63 32.28
CA LYS A 4 -43.79 38.50 33.72
C LYS A 4 -43.01 37.35 34.32
N ASN A 5 -42.02 37.72 35.13
CA ASN A 5 -41.37 36.88 36.13
C ASN A 5 -42.31 36.75 37.33
N ILE A 6 -42.48 35.54 37.87
CA ILE A 6 -42.83 35.33 39.28
C ILE A 6 -41.91 34.24 39.81
N VAL A 7 -41.10 34.64 40.80
CA VAL A 7 -40.27 33.81 41.65
C VAL A 7 -41.05 33.59 42.95
N PHE A 8 -41.09 32.36 43.45
CA PHE A 8 -41.29 32.06 44.88
C PHE A 8 -40.34 30.94 45.30
N VAL A 9 -39.75 31.10 46.47
CA VAL A 9 -38.55 30.44 47.00
C VAL A 9 -38.90 29.34 48.01
N ALA A 10 -38.18 28.22 47.88
CA ALA A 10 -37.72 27.21 48.85
C ALA A 10 -38.69 26.45 49.80
N LEU A 11 -38.56 25.12 49.84
CA LEU A 11 -37.81 24.44 50.92
C LEU A 11 -37.34 23.01 50.56
N ALA A 12 -36.09 22.76 50.95
CA ALA A 12 -35.27 21.55 51.17
C ALA A 12 -35.75 20.12 50.85
N GLY A 13 -34.84 19.36 50.20
CA GLY A 13 -34.75 17.90 50.23
C GLY A 13 -33.41 17.43 49.63
N ILE A 14 -32.45 17.09 50.49
CA ILE A 14 -31.09 16.64 50.14
C ILE A 14 -31.12 15.18 49.64
N LEU A 15 -30.54 14.90 48.47
CA LEU A 15 -29.98 13.58 48.15
C LEU A 15 -28.74 13.74 47.27
N VAL A 16 -27.64 13.15 47.72
CA VAL A 16 -26.28 13.30 47.17
C VAL A 16 -25.87 12.07 46.37
N ALA A 17 -25.32 12.37 45.19
CA ALA A 17 -24.25 11.72 44.40
C ALA A 17 -24.44 10.32 43.77
N GLY A 18 -24.00 10.27 42.51
CA GLY A 18 -23.59 9.07 41.78
C GLY A 18 -23.08 9.40 40.38
N ILE A 19 -21.88 9.97 40.28
CA ILE A 19 -21.13 10.16 39.02
C ILE A 19 -20.55 8.79 38.63
N ALA A 20 -20.96 8.25 37.48
CA ALA A 20 -20.35 7.05 36.92
C ALA A 20 -19.03 7.43 36.22
N ILE A 21 -17.91 7.17 36.88
CA ILE A 21 -16.57 7.19 36.27
C ILE A 21 -16.24 5.73 35.93
N ALA A 22 -16.02 5.47 34.64
CA ALA A 22 -15.47 4.22 34.16
C ALA A 22 -14.01 4.10 34.60
N SER A 23 -13.67 3.07 35.37
CA SER A 23 -12.30 2.70 35.67
C SER A 23 -12.04 1.21 35.41
N ASN A 24 -10.96 0.96 34.69
CA ASN A 24 -10.39 -0.32 34.29
C ASN A 24 -10.28 -1.35 35.42
N PRO A 25 -10.56 -2.65 35.18
CA PRO A 25 -10.25 -3.71 36.13
C PRO A 25 -8.97 -4.45 35.72
N PHE A 26 -7.81 -3.90 36.04
CA PHE A 26 -6.58 -4.69 36.15
C PHE A 26 -5.85 -4.28 37.43
N SER A 27 -5.98 -5.09 38.47
CA SER A 27 -5.01 -5.15 39.57
C SER A 27 -4.77 -6.62 39.87
N VAL A 28 -3.49 -6.98 39.72
CA VAL A 28 -2.93 -8.28 40.05
C VAL A 28 -2.51 -8.22 41.50
N ASP A 29 -3.09 -9.07 42.35
CA ASP A 29 -2.43 -9.50 43.59
C ASP A 29 -2.42 -11.03 43.62
N GLN A 30 -1.21 -11.55 43.76
CA GLN A 30 -0.86 -12.94 43.96
C GLN A 30 -1.36 -13.45 45.33
N ILE A 31 -1.71 -14.74 45.45
CA ILE A 31 -1.29 -15.67 46.52
C ILE A 31 -1.96 -17.05 46.36
N SER A 32 -1.10 -18.05 46.09
CA SER A 32 -1.01 -19.44 46.60
C SER A 32 -2.23 -20.38 46.79
N THR A 33 -2.08 -21.57 46.19
CA THR A 33 -2.77 -22.89 46.31
C THR A 33 -2.87 -23.45 47.76
N PRO A 34 -3.58 -24.59 48.09
CA PRO A 34 -3.95 -25.75 47.24
C PRO A 34 -5.28 -26.50 47.52
N ALA A 35 -5.52 -27.55 46.71
CA ALA A 35 -6.12 -28.87 47.02
C ALA A 35 -7.45 -29.29 46.34
N SER A 36 -7.35 -30.49 45.75
CA SER A 36 -8.26 -31.35 44.98
C SER A 36 -9.53 -31.82 45.73
N VAL A 37 -10.65 -32.02 45.01
CA VAL A 37 -11.46 -33.28 45.01
C VAL A 37 -12.36 -33.35 43.75
N ASN A 38 -12.49 -34.57 43.23
CA ASN A 38 -13.20 -35.06 42.04
C ASN A 38 -14.68 -35.40 42.35
N GLN A 39 -15.65 -35.08 41.47
CA GLN A 39 -16.77 -35.99 41.18
C GLN A 39 -17.52 -35.65 39.89
N SER A 40 -17.89 -36.73 39.18
CA SER A 40 -18.48 -36.80 37.85
C SER A 40 -20.00 -36.68 37.87
N GLY A 41 -20.59 -36.04 36.85
CA GLY A 41 -22.03 -36.01 36.59
C GLY A 41 -22.34 -35.40 35.22
N SER A 42 -22.72 -36.25 34.27
CA SER A 42 -23.07 -35.88 32.88
C SER A 42 -24.49 -35.30 32.77
N THR A 43 -24.63 -34.13 32.14
CA THR A 43 -25.80 -33.74 31.32
C THR A 43 -25.40 -32.67 30.30
N SER A 44 -25.99 -32.78 29.11
CA SER A 44 -25.58 -32.16 27.85
C SER A 44 -25.92 -30.67 27.70
N SER A 45 -25.16 -30.05 26.78
CA SER A 45 -25.51 -28.86 25.97
C SER A 45 -25.28 -27.46 26.58
N ALA A 46 -24.08 -26.92 26.33
CA ALA A 46 -23.85 -25.61 25.69
C ALA A 46 -22.34 -25.29 25.76
N VAL A 47 -21.58 -25.66 24.72
CA VAL A 47 -20.19 -25.20 24.63
C VAL A 47 -20.20 -23.87 23.88
N ALA A 48 -20.41 -22.79 24.63
CA ALA A 48 -19.86 -21.51 24.27
C ALA A 48 -18.33 -21.68 24.27
N ASP A 49 -17.73 -21.70 23.08
CA ASP A 49 -16.28 -21.70 22.95
C ASP A 49 -15.75 -20.30 23.29
N ASN A 50 -15.62 -20.04 24.59
CA ASN A 50 -14.71 -19.04 25.12
C ASN A 50 -13.28 -19.59 24.98
N SER A 51 -12.82 -19.67 23.73
CA SER A 51 -11.42 -19.89 23.41
C SER A 51 -10.66 -18.63 23.83
N ALA A 52 -10.05 -18.69 25.01
CA ALA A 52 -9.11 -17.68 25.46
C ALA A 52 -8.08 -17.42 24.35
N ALA A 53 -7.93 -16.14 23.98
CA ALA A 53 -7.02 -15.73 22.92
C ALA A 53 -5.59 -16.20 23.25
N LYS A 54 -5.02 -17.07 22.42
CA LYS A 54 -3.61 -17.44 22.57
C LYS A 54 -2.75 -16.28 22.04
N PRO A 55 -1.91 -15.64 22.88
CA PRO A 55 -1.04 -14.57 22.42
C PRO A 55 -0.03 -15.14 21.42
N MET A 56 0.10 -14.48 20.27
CA MET A 56 1.04 -14.81 19.19
C MET A 56 1.73 -13.53 18.70
N SER A 57 2.02 -12.61 19.64
CA SER A 57 2.59 -11.31 19.34
C SER A 57 3.89 -11.44 18.55
N GLY A 58 3.93 -10.82 17.36
CA GLY A 58 5.10 -10.79 16.50
C GLY A 58 5.15 -11.88 15.41
N GLN A 59 4.17 -12.79 15.36
CA GLN A 59 4.14 -13.81 14.32
C GLN A 59 3.69 -13.24 12.97
N ILE A 60 4.39 -13.61 11.91
CA ILE A 60 4.11 -13.17 10.54
C ILE A 60 3.24 -14.23 9.86
N GLY A 61 2.19 -13.79 9.18
CA GLY A 61 1.40 -14.62 8.27
C GLY A 61 1.30 -13.99 6.89
N PHE A 62 0.97 -14.79 5.89
CA PHE A 62 0.69 -14.34 4.54
C PHE A 62 -0.70 -14.81 4.13
N VAL A 63 -1.50 -13.92 3.59
CA VAL A 63 -2.84 -14.27 3.09
C VAL A 63 -2.72 -15.21 1.90
N ASN A 64 -3.51 -16.28 1.88
CA ASN A 64 -3.58 -17.26 0.80
C ASN A 64 -5.03 -17.38 0.32
N VAL A 65 -5.40 -16.60 -0.70
CA VAL A 65 -6.77 -16.52 -1.24
C VAL A 65 -6.78 -16.25 -2.74
N ARG A 66 -7.70 -16.88 -3.47
CA ARG A 66 -7.87 -16.61 -4.92
C ARG A 66 -8.46 -15.22 -5.24
N THR A 67 -9.16 -14.59 -4.31
CA THR A 67 -9.90 -13.34 -4.58
C THR A 67 -9.69 -12.26 -3.53
N ARG A 68 -10.14 -12.50 -2.29
CA ARG A 68 -9.95 -11.59 -1.15
C ARG A 68 -10.25 -12.29 0.18
N LEU A 69 -9.65 -11.79 1.25
CA LEU A 69 -9.94 -12.09 2.64
C LEU A 69 -10.61 -10.89 3.29
N ASN A 70 -11.73 -11.08 3.99
CA ASN A 70 -12.42 -9.98 4.68
C ASN A 70 -11.78 -9.72 6.05
N VAL A 71 -11.52 -8.44 6.34
CA VAL A 71 -11.06 -7.96 7.65
C VAL A 71 -12.27 -7.47 8.44
N ARG A 72 -12.41 -7.91 9.69
CA ARG A 72 -13.59 -7.63 10.53
C ARG A 72 -13.22 -6.98 11.86
N THR A 73 -14.18 -6.27 12.48
CA THR A 73 -14.01 -5.67 13.81
C THR A 73 -13.85 -6.68 14.94
N LYS A 74 -14.45 -7.86 14.79
CA LYS A 74 -14.41 -9.02 15.70
C LYS A 74 -14.68 -10.30 14.91
N PRO A 75 -14.48 -11.50 15.48
CA PRO A 75 -14.99 -12.74 14.89
C PRO A 75 -16.46 -12.57 14.47
N TRP A 76 -16.77 -12.88 13.21
CA TRP A 76 -18.11 -12.71 12.62
C TRP A 76 -18.66 -11.26 12.60
N GLY A 77 -17.86 -10.27 12.97
CA GLY A 77 -18.26 -8.86 13.06
C GLY A 77 -18.36 -8.14 11.71
N LYS A 78 -18.58 -6.83 11.76
CA LYS A 78 -18.69 -5.98 10.57
C LYS A 78 -17.39 -6.03 9.76
N ILE A 79 -17.51 -6.14 8.43
CA ILE A 79 -16.38 -6.05 7.51
C ILE A 79 -15.92 -4.59 7.46
N ILE A 80 -14.65 -4.36 7.80
CA ILE A 80 -14.01 -3.04 7.82
C ILE A 80 -12.90 -2.91 6.77
N GLY A 81 -12.52 -4.02 6.15
CA GLY A 81 -11.44 -4.04 5.18
C GLY A 81 -11.40 -5.34 4.39
N LYS A 82 -10.46 -5.37 3.45
CA LYS A 82 -10.17 -6.52 2.60
C LYS A 82 -8.65 -6.65 2.50
N LEU A 83 -8.18 -7.89 2.49
CA LEU A 83 -6.81 -8.27 2.22
C LEU A 83 -6.79 -9.18 0.98
N TYR A 84 -5.66 -9.26 0.32
CA TYR A 84 -5.44 -9.97 -0.92
C TYR A 84 -4.33 -11.02 -0.76
N ASP A 85 -4.22 -11.90 -1.74
CA ASP A 85 -3.19 -12.93 -1.75
C ASP A 85 -1.78 -12.35 -1.55
N GLY A 86 -1.01 -12.99 -0.67
CA GLY A 86 0.34 -12.59 -0.29
C GLY A 86 0.43 -11.40 0.68
N ASP A 87 -0.69 -10.81 1.13
CA ASP A 87 -0.66 -9.72 2.10
C ASP A 87 -0.02 -10.20 3.41
N LYS A 88 1.00 -9.46 3.87
CA LYS A 88 1.71 -9.77 5.11
C LYS A 88 0.88 -9.30 6.30
N LEU A 89 0.65 -10.21 7.24
CA LEU A 89 -0.08 -9.97 8.47
C LEU A 89 0.87 -10.02 9.66
N LYS A 90 0.77 -9.03 10.54
CA LYS A 90 1.28 -9.16 11.90
C LYS A 90 0.17 -9.75 12.75
N ILE A 91 0.33 -11.01 13.11
CA ILE A 91 -0.60 -11.72 13.96
C ILE A 91 -0.25 -11.39 15.41
N VAL A 92 -1.27 -11.11 16.21
CA VAL A 92 -1.15 -10.68 17.61
C VAL A 92 -1.71 -11.74 18.53
N ALA A 93 -2.79 -12.40 18.12
CA ALA A 93 -3.39 -13.51 18.84
C ALA A 93 -4.23 -14.40 17.90
N LYS A 94 -4.56 -15.60 18.37
CA LYS A 94 -5.56 -16.48 17.75
C LYS A 94 -6.69 -16.76 18.73
N GLU A 95 -7.91 -16.60 18.24
CA GLU A 95 -9.18 -16.83 18.94
C GLU A 95 -9.98 -17.82 18.07
N GLY A 96 -9.89 -19.12 18.38
CA GLY A 96 -10.48 -20.17 17.55
C GLY A 96 -9.98 -20.12 16.10
N ASP A 97 -10.90 -20.03 15.14
CA ASP A 97 -10.61 -19.91 13.70
C ASP A 97 -10.26 -18.49 13.24
N TRP A 98 -10.12 -17.54 14.17
CA TRP A 98 -9.84 -16.14 13.87
C TRP A 98 -8.45 -15.73 14.35
N LEU A 99 -7.74 -15.02 13.49
CA LEU A 99 -6.49 -14.36 13.80
C LEU A 99 -6.76 -12.89 14.07
N LYS A 100 -6.33 -12.41 15.23
CA LYS A 100 -6.25 -10.99 15.55
C LYS A 100 -4.97 -10.42 14.94
N ILE A 101 -5.11 -9.38 14.13
CA ILE A 101 -4.01 -8.77 13.38
C ILE A 101 -3.90 -7.28 13.67
N GLU A 102 -2.70 -6.73 13.49
CA GLU A 102 -2.50 -5.29 13.41
C GLU A 102 -3.01 -4.78 12.05
N TYR A 103 -3.93 -3.81 12.04
CA TYR A 103 -4.56 -3.28 10.83
C TYR A 103 -4.90 -1.79 11.00
N ASN A 104 -4.35 -0.94 10.12
CA ASN A 104 -4.55 0.53 10.11
C ASN A 104 -4.33 1.21 11.48
N GLY A 105 -3.29 0.82 12.22
CA GLY A 105 -2.98 1.41 13.53
C GLY A 105 -3.88 0.94 14.68
N GLY A 106 -4.75 -0.04 14.45
CA GLY A 106 -5.55 -0.71 15.46
C GLY A 106 -5.54 -2.23 15.30
N TYR A 107 -6.52 -2.91 15.89
CA TYR A 107 -6.67 -4.36 15.78
C TYR A 107 -7.89 -4.76 14.97
N ALA A 108 -7.76 -5.83 14.20
CA ALA A 108 -8.84 -6.42 13.42
C ALA A 108 -8.72 -7.94 13.36
N TYR A 109 -9.72 -8.59 12.76
CA TYR A 109 -9.83 -10.05 12.72
C TYR A 109 -9.95 -10.58 11.29
N VAL A 110 -9.24 -11.68 11.02
CA VAL A 110 -9.29 -12.43 9.75
C VAL A 110 -9.38 -13.93 10.03
N HIS A 111 -9.94 -14.70 9.10
CA HIS A 111 -10.12 -16.13 9.29
C HIS A 111 -8.82 -16.90 8.99
N SER A 112 -8.40 -17.81 9.88
CA SER A 112 -7.08 -18.45 9.85
C SER A 112 -6.85 -19.36 8.65
N ASN A 113 -7.91 -20.00 8.12
CA ASN A 113 -7.79 -20.90 6.94
C ASN A 113 -7.28 -20.19 5.67
N TYR A 114 -7.28 -18.86 5.66
CA TYR A 114 -6.83 -18.05 4.54
C TYR A 114 -5.48 -17.38 4.83
N VAL A 115 -4.76 -17.85 5.84
CA VAL A 115 -3.47 -17.29 6.25
C VAL A 115 -2.48 -18.43 6.42
N GLU A 116 -1.46 -18.43 5.58
CA GLU A 116 -0.29 -19.28 5.74
C GLU A 116 0.62 -18.63 6.79
N VAL A 117 0.76 -19.30 7.94
CA VAL A 117 1.64 -18.84 9.03
C VAL A 117 3.02 -19.41 8.78
N GLY A 118 4.03 -18.56 8.63
CA GLY A 118 5.39 -18.97 8.34
C GLY A 118 6.43 -18.10 9.02
N SER A 119 7.56 -18.71 9.39
CA SER A 119 8.86 -18.02 9.39
C SER A 119 9.18 -17.65 7.94
N GLU A 120 9.92 -16.55 7.71
CA GLU A 120 10.30 -16.11 6.36
C GLU A 120 10.62 -17.28 5.42
N ARG A 121 10.00 -17.33 4.23
CA ARG A 121 10.34 -18.32 3.20
C ARG A 121 11.81 -18.11 2.81
N ALA A 122 12.68 -18.92 3.40
CA ALA A 122 14.02 -19.14 2.90
C ALA A 122 13.89 -19.84 1.55
N ASN A 123 14.16 -19.09 0.48
CA ASN A 123 14.62 -19.66 -0.77
C ASN A 123 16.09 -19.25 -0.90
N ASN A 124 16.97 -20.24 -0.78
CA ASN A 124 18.41 -20.12 -1.00
C ASN A 124 18.73 -19.48 -2.37
N PRO A 125 19.59 -18.45 -2.43
CA PRO A 125 20.71 -18.42 -3.36
C PRO A 125 21.97 -18.92 -2.62
N GLY A 126 22.89 -19.50 -3.37
CA GLY A 126 24.14 -20.04 -2.84
C GLY A 126 24.89 -19.06 -1.93
N SER A 127 25.57 -19.66 -0.95
CA SER A 127 26.65 -19.08 -0.15
C SER A 127 27.40 -17.97 -0.88
N ASP A 128 27.33 -16.76 -0.37
CA ASP A 128 28.52 -15.96 -0.10
C ASP A 128 28.24 -15.01 1.06
N ASN A 129 29.14 -15.06 2.02
CA ASN A 129 29.10 -14.31 3.26
C ASN A 129 29.33 -12.81 2.99
N ASP A 130 28.36 -11.96 3.30
CA ASP A 130 28.69 -10.64 3.84
C ASP A 130 27.69 -10.24 4.92
N SER A 131 28.25 -9.97 6.09
CA SER A 131 27.56 -9.70 7.35
C SER A 131 27.23 -8.22 7.43
N GLY A 132 25.97 -7.87 7.18
CA GLY A 132 25.44 -6.52 7.33
C GLY A 132 24.13 -6.53 8.11
N SER A 133 24.23 -6.63 9.43
CA SER A 133 23.23 -6.29 10.46
C SER A 133 21.86 -5.80 9.95
N VAL A 134 20.88 -6.72 9.94
CA VAL A 134 19.46 -6.39 9.72
C VAL A 134 18.90 -5.74 10.98
N THR A 135 18.82 -4.41 10.97
CA THR A 135 18.02 -3.62 11.91
C THR A 135 16.94 -2.86 11.14
N ASP A 136 15.67 -3.17 11.42
CA ASP A 136 14.44 -2.40 11.15
C ASP A 136 14.03 -2.16 9.66
N PRO A 137 12.79 -2.50 9.23
CA PRO A 137 12.47 -2.49 7.82
C PRO A 137 11.98 -1.11 7.33
N THR A 138 12.89 -0.19 7.09
CA THR A 138 12.60 1.02 6.31
C THR A 138 12.10 0.65 4.90
N LEU A 139 11.21 1.48 4.32
CA LEU A 139 10.82 1.42 2.90
C LEU A 139 12.03 1.54 1.96
N THR A 140 13.12 2.04 2.51
CA THR A 140 14.37 2.35 1.84
C THR A 140 15.47 1.36 2.23
N LEU A 141 16.34 1.06 1.27
CA LEU A 141 17.68 0.50 1.41
C LEU A 141 18.56 1.46 2.26
N PRO A 142 19.73 1.00 2.75
CA PRO A 142 20.64 1.83 3.56
C PRO A 142 21.07 3.14 2.88
N ASN A 143 21.07 3.20 1.55
CA ASN A 143 21.37 4.39 0.77
C ASN A 143 20.17 5.35 0.58
N GLY A 144 19.02 5.06 1.19
CA GLY A 144 17.79 5.86 1.08
C GLY A 144 16.91 5.54 -0.14
N SER A 145 17.31 4.60 -1.02
CA SER A 145 16.51 4.19 -2.18
C SER A 145 15.40 3.23 -1.80
N LEU A 146 14.21 3.36 -2.37
CA LEU A 146 13.11 2.43 -2.23
C LEU A 146 13.52 1.01 -2.66
N ASN A 147 13.16 0.03 -1.84
CA ASN A 147 13.43 -1.36 -2.12
C ASN A 147 12.21 -2.01 -2.83
N PRO A 148 12.31 -2.48 -4.09
CA PRO A 148 11.19 -3.14 -4.77
C PRO A 148 10.63 -4.35 -4.01
N ALA A 149 11.49 -5.08 -3.27
CA ALA A 149 11.06 -6.23 -2.45
C ALA A 149 10.10 -5.83 -1.33
N ARG A 150 10.17 -4.59 -0.82
CA ARG A 150 9.19 -4.08 0.16
C ARG A 150 7.80 -3.92 -0.43
N PHE A 151 7.73 -3.71 -1.73
CA PHE A 151 6.50 -3.67 -2.49
C PHE A 151 6.15 -5.03 -3.08
N GLY A 152 6.83 -6.11 -2.67
CA GLY A 152 6.60 -7.50 -3.10
C GLY A 152 6.95 -7.76 -4.57
N TYR A 153 7.99 -7.12 -5.07
CA TYR A 153 8.54 -7.34 -6.40
C TYR A 153 9.97 -7.86 -6.33
N ASP A 154 10.40 -8.60 -7.34
CA ASP A 154 11.79 -9.05 -7.45
C ASP A 154 12.74 -7.83 -7.49
N ALA A 155 13.60 -7.74 -6.48
CA ALA A 155 14.46 -6.57 -6.30
C ALA A 155 15.43 -6.40 -7.46
N LYS A 156 15.94 -7.48 -8.04
CA LYS A 156 16.91 -7.46 -9.14
C LYS A 156 16.24 -7.07 -10.46
N MET A 157 15.10 -7.67 -10.76
CA MET A 157 14.29 -7.40 -11.96
C MET A 157 13.82 -5.95 -12.04
N PHE A 158 13.38 -5.38 -10.92
CA PHE A 158 12.76 -4.06 -10.89
C PHE A 158 13.65 -2.93 -10.35
N LYS A 159 14.90 -3.21 -9.97
CA LYS A 159 15.85 -2.22 -9.45
C LYS A 159 15.92 -0.97 -10.34
N SER A 160 16.15 -1.17 -11.63
CA SER A 160 16.32 -0.07 -12.60
C SER A 160 15.07 0.80 -12.73
N VAL A 161 13.87 0.25 -12.55
CA VAL A 161 12.63 1.03 -12.56
C VAL A 161 12.58 1.97 -11.36
N PHE A 162 12.80 1.43 -10.16
CA PHE A 162 12.76 2.22 -8.92
C PHE A 162 13.88 3.27 -8.87
N ASP A 163 15.11 2.87 -9.20
CA ASP A 163 16.27 3.78 -9.25
C ASP A 163 16.04 4.96 -10.20
N LEU A 164 15.49 4.72 -11.39
CA LEU A 164 15.20 5.79 -12.35
C LEU A 164 14.12 6.74 -11.82
N VAL A 165 13.03 6.19 -11.26
CA VAL A 165 11.91 7.00 -10.76
C VAL A 165 12.35 7.85 -9.56
N GLU A 166 13.22 7.33 -8.68
CA GLU A 166 13.80 8.11 -7.59
C GLU A 166 14.70 9.24 -8.06
N LYS A 167 15.52 8.99 -9.09
CA LYS A 167 16.32 10.04 -9.72
C LYS A 167 15.43 11.13 -10.32
N PHE A 168 14.27 10.79 -10.87
CA PHE A 168 13.27 11.79 -11.25
C PHE A 168 12.66 12.50 -10.04
N CYS A 169 12.29 11.78 -8.98
CA CYS A 169 11.72 12.39 -7.77
C CYS A 169 12.68 13.38 -7.09
N SER A 170 13.98 13.12 -7.14
CA SER A 170 15.03 13.99 -6.57
C SER A 170 15.43 15.14 -7.50
N SER A 171 15.44 14.92 -8.81
CA SER A 171 15.86 15.95 -9.78
C SER A 171 14.72 16.90 -10.20
N ASN A 172 13.47 16.44 -10.19
CA ASN A 172 12.34 17.22 -10.66
C ASN A 172 11.90 18.26 -9.63
N LYS A 173 11.97 19.53 -10.02
CA LYS A 173 11.67 20.69 -9.18
C LYS A 173 10.23 21.17 -9.33
N ALA A 174 9.59 20.92 -10.48
CA ALA A 174 8.23 21.36 -10.73
C ALA A 174 7.54 20.63 -11.88
N TYR A 175 6.21 20.54 -11.79
CA TYR A 175 5.37 20.28 -12.95
C TYR A 175 5.29 21.53 -13.83
N VAL A 176 5.53 21.37 -15.13
CA VAL A 176 5.32 22.41 -16.15
C VAL A 176 4.68 21.78 -17.37
N PHE A 177 3.51 22.28 -17.77
CA PHE A 177 2.77 21.78 -18.93
C PHE A 177 3.63 21.88 -20.20
N GLY A 178 3.73 20.79 -20.98
CA GLY A 178 4.56 20.71 -22.19
C GLY A 178 6.07 20.56 -21.93
N ALA A 179 6.51 20.42 -20.67
CA ALA A 179 7.93 20.25 -20.35
C ALA A 179 8.36 18.78 -20.36
N GLY A 180 9.63 18.55 -20.66
CA GLY A 180 10.23 17.21 -20.59
C GLY A 180 10.06 16.37 -21.86
N HIS A 181 9.79 16.98 -23.01
CA HIS A 181 9.63 16.32 -24.31
C HIS A 181 10.90 16.27 -25.19
N LYS A 182 12.06 16.57 -24.60
CA LYS A 182 13.36 16.52 -25.27
C LYS A 182 14.29 15.57 -24.53
N TYR A 183 15.12 14.86 -25.29
CA TYR A 183 16.16 14.01 -24.71
C TYR A 183 17.17 14.87 -23.96
N THR A 184 17.50 14.44 -22.75
CA THR A 184 18.55 15.04 -21.91
C THR A 184 19.44 13.93 -21.37
N SER A 185 20.75 14.19 -21.29
CA SER A 185 21.71 13.27 -20.68
C SER A 185 21.38 13.06 -19.20
N GLY A 186 21.08 14.15 -18.48
CA GLY A 186 20.58 14.17 -17.10
C GLY A 186 19.07 13.93 -16.96
N TYR A 187 18.52 14.20 -15.79
CA TYR A 187 17.08 14.12 -15.51
C TYR A 187 16.47 15.50 -15.62
N ALA A 188 15.33 15.64 -16.30
CA ALA A 188 14.71 16.95 -16.45
C ALA A 188 14.18 17.49 -15.12
N GLU A 189 14.60 18.73 -14.79
CA GLU A 189 14.14 19.44 -13.60
C GLU A 189 12.66 19.85 -13.68
N LYS A 190 12.08 19.88 -14.89
CA LYS A 190 10.69 20.26 -15.13
C LYS A 190 10.08 19.30 -16.14
N THR A 191 8.93 18.72 -15.79
CA THR A 191 8.22 17.77 -16.65
C THR A 191 6.72 17.92 -16.48
N ASP A 192 5.94 17.73 -17.54
CA ASP A 192 4.55 17.32 -17.37
C ASP A 192 4.44 15.79 -17.21
N CYS A 193 3.22 15.27 -17.23
CA CYS A 193 2.95 13.85 -17.02
C CYS A 193 3.54 12.97 -18.13
N SER A 194 3.34 13.32 -19.39
CA SER A 194 3.80 12.56 -20.55
C SER A 194 5.29 12.78 -20.84
N GLY A 195 5.83 13.96 -20.52
CA GLY A 195 7.25 14.27 -20.52
C GLY A 195 8.05 13.39 -19.55
N PHE A 196 7.54 13.19 -18.33
CA PHE A 196 8.12 12.27 -17.36
C PHE A 196 8.14 10.82 -17.87
N VAL A 197 6.99 10.30 -18.31
CA VAL A 197 6.85 8.92 -18.80
C VAL A 197 7.74 8.68 -20.03
N GLY A 198 7.78 9.62 -20.97
CA GLY A 198 8.63 9.52 -22.15
C GLY A 198 10.12 9.48 -21.81
N GLN A 199 10.59 10.35 -20.90
CA GLN A 199 11.99 10.31 -20.46
C GLN A 199 12.32 9.02 -19.71
N PHE A 200 11.42 8.51 -18.87
CA PHE A 200 11.60 7.22 -18.22
C PHE A 200 11.83 6.11 -19.25
N ILE A 201 10.98 6.02 -20.28
CA ILE A 201 11.10 4.99 -21.33
C ILE A 201 12.41 5.13 -22.12
N GLN A 202 12.80 6.36 -22.47
CA GLN A 202 14.06 6.61 -23.18
C GLN A 202 15.27 6.20 -22.33
N LYS A 203 15.26 6.48 -21.02
CA LYS A 203 16.34 6.11 -20.10
C LYS A 203 16.40 4.61 -19.84
N MET A 204 15.25 3.94 -19.67
CA MET A 204 15.18 2.47 -19.60
C MET A 204 15.75 1.83 -20.87
N SER A 205 15.36 2.35 -22.05
CA SER A 205 15.82 1.86 -23.35
C SER A 205 17.32 2.01 -23.52
N ALA A 206 17.86 3.19 -23.18
CA ALA A 206 19.30 3.46 -23.22
C ALA A 206 20.08 2.56 -22.26
N ALA A 207 19.60 2.38 -21.02
CA ALA A 207 20.25 1.53 -20.03
C ALA A 207 20.25 0.05 -20.45
N ALA A 208 19.18 -0.42 -21.09
CA ALA A 208 19.05 -1.81 -21.53
C ALA A 208 19.72 -2.10 -22.89
N GLY A 209 20.22 -1.07 -23.60
CA GLY A 209 20.68 -1.20 -24.98
C GLY A 209 19.58 -1.68 -25.94
N VAL A 210 18.32 -1.27 -25.70
CA VAL A 210 17.15 -1.62 -26.50
C VAL A 210 16.66 -0.36 -27.22
N ASN A 211 16.28 -0.47 -28.49
CA ASN A 211 15.71 0.67 -29.21
C ASN A 211 14.41 1.13 -28.54
N PRO A 212 14.24 2.43 -28.24
CA PRO A 212 13.03 2.93 -27.62
C PRO A 212 11.84 2.81 -28.57
N VAL A 213 10.66 2.51 -28.02
CA VAL A 213 9.43 2.46 -28.81
C VAL A 213 9.02 3.81 -29.40
N PHE A 214 9.47 4.90 -28.79
CA PHE A 214 9.25 6.25 -29.28
C PHE A 214 10.55 6.78 -29.90
N PRO A 215 10.49 7.39 -31.09
CA PRO A 215 11.65 8.10 -31.64
C PRO A 215 12.11 9.21 -30.69
N LYS A 216 13.42 9.51 -30.74
CA LYS A 216 14.03 10.58 -29.94
C LYS A 216 13.31 11.91 -30.20
N ASN A 217 12.96 12.64 -29.14
CA ASN A 217 12.21 13.90 -29.19
C ASN A 217 10.80 13.80 -29.82
N SER A 218 10.21 12.60 -29.89
CA SER A 218 8.90 12.38 -30.52
C SER A 218 7.86 11.76 -29.57
N TRP A 219 8.07 11.80 -28.26
CA TRP A 219 7.03 11.36 -27.33
C TRP A 219 5.98 12.47 -27.14
N TYR A 220 4.74 12.14 -27.49
CA TYR A 220 3.63 13.07 -27.67
C TYR A 220 3.10 13.66 -26.36
N PRO A 221 2.55 14.90 -26.39
CA PRO A 221 1.96 15.53 -25.21
C PRO A 221 0.70 14.81 -24.71
N SER A 222 0.02 14.02 -25.56
CA SER A 222 -1.23 13.36 -25.21
C SER A 222 -1.02 12.01 -24.54
N SER A 223 -1.58 11.85 -23.34
CA SER A 223 -1.74 10.55 -22.66
C SER A 223 -2.46 9.48 -23.49
N GLN A 224 -3.23 9.86 -24.52
CA GLN A 224 -4.02 8.91 -25.30
C GLN A 224 -3.17 8.04 -26.24
N VAL A 225 -1.95 8.47 -26.58
CA VAL A 225 -1.04 7.70 -27.44
C VAL A 225 -0.75 6.31 -26.87
N TYR A 226 -0.66 6.23 -25.54
CA TYR A 226 -0.43 4.99 -24.78
C TYR A 226 -1.64 4.04 -24.78
N LYS A 227 -2.74 4.35 -25.48
CA LYS A 227 -3.90 3.44 -25.61
C LYS A 227 -3.85 2.61 -26.88
N SER A 228 -3.20 3.11 -27.93
CA SER A 228 -3.28 2.54 -29.28
C SER A 228 -1.92 2.34 -29.94
N GLN A 229 -0.88 3.07 -29.52
CA GLN A 229 0.42 3.04 -30.15
C GLN A 229 1.48 2.62 -29.13
N HIS A 230 2.40 1.72 -29.52
CA HIS A 230 3.60 1.32 -28.75
C HIS A 230 3.39 0.56 -27.43
N THR A 231 2.14 0.36 -27.01
CA THR A 231 1.80 -0.33 -25.77
C THR A 231 0.72 -1.38 -25.98
N ASN A 232 0.66 -2.38 -25.10
CA ASN A 232 -0.40 -3.38 -25.02
C ASN A 232 -1.26 -3.13 -23.77
N LYS A 233 -2.59 -3.13 -23.90
CA LYS A 233 -3.48 -2.96 -22.74
C LYS A 233 -3.43 -4.20 -21.85
N ILE A 234 -3.29 -3.99 -20.55
CA ILE A 234 -3.26 -5.05 -19.53
C ILE A 234 -4.64 -5.18 -18.87
N THR A 235 -5.19 -4.06 -18.39
CA THR A 235 -6.46 -4.04 -17.67
C THR A 235 -7.11 -2.67 -17.73
N SER A 236 -8.44 -2.61 -17.69
CA SER A 236 -9.22 -1.38 -17.45
C SER A 236 -9.80 -1.30 -16.04
N LYS A 237 -9.55 -2.31 -15.18
CA LYS A 237 -10.10 -2.33 -13.82
C LYS A 237 -9.49 -1.22 -12.96
N PHE A 238 -10.32 -0.60 -12.12
CA PHE A 238 -9.91 0.35 -11.09
C PHE A 238 -10.40 -0.11 -9.71
N PRO A 239 -9.53 -0.15 -8.67
CA PRO A 239 -8.08 -0.16 -8.83
C PRO A 239 -7.63 -1.35 -9.70
N PRO A 240 -6.43 -1.29 -10.30
CA PRO A 240 -5.84 -2.46 -10.95
C PRO A 240 -5.86 -3.64 -10.00
N THR A 241 -6.26 -4.81 -10.52
CA THR A 241 -6.27 -6.04 -9.73
C THR A 241 -4.85 -6.42 -9.35
N ASN A 242 -4.64 -6.75 -8.08
CA ASN A 242 -3.39 -7.28 -7.56
C ASN A 242 -3.33 -8.80 -7.76
N PRO A 243 -2.91 -9.25 -8.96
CA PRO A 243 -1.85 -10.24 -8.96
C PRO A 243 -0.60 -9.63 -9.61
N ARG A 244 0.52 -9.79 -8.89
CA ARG A 244 1.78 -9.07 -9.10
C ARG A 244 2.48 -9.42 -10.42
N ASP A 245 2.08 -10.53 -11.03
CA ASP A 245 2.51 -11.04 -12.33
C ASP A 245 1.85 -10.30 -13.52
N LEU A 246 0.62 -9.82 -13.33
CA LEU A 246 -0.15 -9.15 -14.37
C LEU A 246 0.30 -7.70 -14.56
N VAL A 247 0.26 -6.90 -13.48
CA VAL A 247 0.67 -5.48 -13.50
C VAL A 247 1.98 -5.31 -12.76
N LYS A 248 2.99 -4.84 -13.49
CA LYS A 248 4.38 -4.78 -13.07
C LYS A 248 4.86 -3.32 -12.91
N PRO A 249 5.85 -3.05 -12.03
CA PRO A 249 6.51 -1.76 -11.97
C PRO A 249 7.06 -1.35 -13.34
N GLY A 250 6.78 -0.12 -13.75
CA GLY A 250 7.12 0.42 -15.06
C GLY A 250 5.99 0.32 -16.10
N ASP A 251 4.93 -0.43 -15.83
CA ASP A 251 3.71 -0.36 -16.65
C ASP A 251 3.09 1.04 -16.57
N ILE A 252 2.39 1.47 -17.61
CA ILE A 252 1.87 2.82 -17.75
C ILE A 252 0.39 2.84 -17.37
N PHE A 253 0.02 3.64 -16.37
CA PHE A 253 -1.40 3.94 -16.17
C PHE A 253 -1.82 5.13 -17.04
N VAL A 254 -3.02 5.05 -17.60
CA VAL A 254 -3.59 6.10 -18.45
C VAL A 254 -4.93 6.53 -17.89
N MET A 255 -5.17 7.83 -17.89
CA MET A 255 -6.45 8.45 -17.59
C MET A 255 -6.97 9.20 -18.82
N ASN A 256 -8.26 9.06 -19.08
CA ASN A 256 -8.98 9.83 -20.08
C ASN A 256 -8.99 11.33 -19.73
N PRO A 257 -9.15 12.20 -20.75
CA PRO A 257 -9.42 13.61 -20.56
C PRO A 257 -10.49 13.90 -19.51
N GLY A 258 -10.25 14.91 -18.68
CA GLY A 258 -11.27 15.47 -17.79
C GLY A 258 -12.02 16.60 -18.47
N SER A 259 -12.69 17.44 -17.67
CA SER A 259 -13.37 18.66 -18.16
C SER A 259 -12.43 19.63 -18.88
N SER A 260 -11.13 19.62 -18.55
CA SER A 260 -10.11 20.45 -19.23
C SER A 260 -9.67 19.92 -20.60
N GLY A 261 -10.17 18.77 -21.06
CA GLY A 261 -9.73 18.12 -22.31
C GLY A 261 -8.35 17.45 -22.22
N VAL A 262 -7.65 17.56 -21.09
CA VAL A 262 -6.31 16.99 -20.89
C VAL A 262 -6.40 15.69 -20.10
N GLY A 263 -5.86 14.60 -20.66
CA GLY A 263 -5.73 13.32 -19.96
C GLY A 263 -4.57 13.30 -18.95
N HIS A 264 -4.28 12.16 -18.33
CA HIS A 264 -3.16 12.04 -17.39
C HIS A 264 -2.48 10.68 -17.56
N VAL A 265 -1.18 10.62 -17.30
CA VAL A 265 -0.39 9.39 -17.45
C VAL A 265 0.69 9.32 -16.36
N GLY A 266 1.11 8.11 -16.04
CA GLY A 266 2.26 7.86 -15.18
C GLY A 266 2.61 6.39 -15.19
N LEU A 267 3.47 6.00 -14.26
CA LEU A 267 3.94 4.64 -14.09
C LEU A 267 3.22 3.99 -12.91
N PHE A 268 2.86 2.74 -13.08
CA PHE A 268 2.56 1.84 -12.00
C PHE A 268 3.88 1.45 -11.32
N MET A 269 3.92 1.54 -10.00
CA MET A 269 5.12 1.23 -9.20
C MET A 269 4.94 0.00 -8.33
N GLY A 270 3.74 -0.55 -8.27
CA GLY A 270 3.47 -1.75 -7.50
C GLY A 270 2.29 -1.61 -6.58
N TYR A 271 2.30 -2.40 -5.50
CA TYR A 271 1.33 -2.34 -4.43
C TYR A 271 2.05 -2.15 -3.09
N THR A 272 1.45 -1.41 -2.16
CA THR A 272 1.88 -1.41 -0.76
C THR A 272 1.75 -2.83 -0.19
N PRO A 273 2.39 -3.13 0.95
CA PRO A 273 2.13 -4.38 1.68
C PRO A 273 0.65 -4.61 2.03
N SER A 274 -0.16 -3.54 2.08
CA SER A 274 -1.61 -3.59 2.30
C SER A 274 -2.44 -3.70 1.00
N GLY A 275 -1.80 -3.97 -0.13
CA GLY A 275 -2.46 -4.17 -1.42
C GLY A 275 -2.94 -2.89 -2.11
N GLN A 276 -2.56 -1.70 -1.63
CA GLN A 276 -2.93 -0.44 -2.27
C GLN A 276 -2.00 -0.16 -3.46
N PRO A 277 -2.52 0.11 -4.67
CA PRO A 277 -1.67 0.39 -5.81
C PRO A 277 -0.88 1.68 -5.59
N ILE A 278 0.38 1.67 -6.02
CA ILE A 278 1.32 2.79 -5.94
C ILE A 278 1.64 3.22 -7.36
N ILE A 279 1.71 4.53 -7.56
CA ILE A 279 2.03 5.14 -8.85
C ILE A 279 3.16 6.14 -8.72
N ALA A 280 3.88 6.35 -9.83
CA ALA A 280 4.76 7.48 -10.04
C ALA A 280 4.23 8.34 -11.18
N HIS A 281 4.17 9.64 -11.00
CA HIS A 281 3.66 10.57 -12.01
C HIS A 281 4.19 11.98 -11.76
N SER A 282 4.27 12.79 -12.83
CA SER A 282 4.42 14.24 -12.69
C SER A 282 3.06 14.90 -12.68
N THR A 283 2.76 15.76 -11.70
CA THR A 283 1.42 16.37 -11.56
C THR A 283 1.49 17.80 -11.03
N PRO A 284 0.56 18.70 -11.46
CA PRO A 284 0.52 20.08 -10.98
C PRO A 284 0.09 20.20 -9.52
N THR A 285 -0.55 19.16 -8.96
CA THR A 285 -1.00 19.18 -7.56
C THR A 285 0.20 19.08 -6.63
N ARG A 286 0.30 19.99 -5.66
CA ARG A 286 1.37 19.94 -4.65
C ARG A 286 1.24 18.68 -3.78
N VAL A 287 2.38 18.04 -3.49
CA VAL A 287 2.42 16.82 -2.68
C VAL A 287 1.96 17.11 -1.25
N ASN A 288 0.96 16.38 -0.77
CA ASN A 288 0.60 16.31 0.66
C ASN A 288 1.42 15.20 1.35
N SER A 289 1.60 15.28 2.67
CA SER A 289 2.40 14.29 3.41
C SER A 289 1.69 12.93 3.56
N SER A 290 0.36 12.87 3.48
CA SER A 290 -0.41 11.69 3.88
C SER A 290 -0.49 10.58 2.82
N THR A 291 -0.34 10.88 1.52
CA THR A 291 -0.35 9.86 0.45
C THR A 291 1.02 9.63 -0.17
N ARG A 292 2.02 10.43 0.19
CA ARG A 292 3.36 10.47 -0.40
C ARG A 292 4.25 9.33 0.11
N ILE A 293 4.90 8.65 -0.82
CA ILE A 293 6.00 7.72 -0.56
C ILE A 293 7.35 8.39 -0.88
N ALA A 294 7.46 9.05 -2.05
CA ALA A 294 8.66 9.80 -2.46
C ALA A 294 8.31 11.09 -3.22
N GLY A 295 9.28 12.00 -3.39
CA GLY A 295 9.11 13.34 -3.99
C GLY A 295 9.20 14.47 -2.95
N LYS A 296 9.15 15.75 -3.31
CA LYS A 296 9.30 16.85 -2.32
C LYS A 296 7.94 17.35 -1.81
N VAL A 297 7.72 17.34 -0.49
CA VAL A 297 6.48 17.85 0.14
C VAL A 297 6.28 19.33 -0.20
N GLY A 298 5.06 19.71 -0.59
CA GLY A 298 4.74 21.09 -0.98
C GLY A 298 5.10 21.48 -2.43
N TYR A 299 5.71 20.59 -3.20
CA TYR A 299 6.10 20.82 -4.59
C TYR A 299 5.14 20.11 -5.55
N SER A 300 4.98 20.67 -6.75
CA SER A 300 4.41 19.97 -7.90
C SER A 300 5.53 19.21 -8.62
N GLY A 301 5.19 18.29 -9.52
CA GLY A 301 6.17 17.52 -10.29
C GLY A 301 6.14 16.04 -9.99
N VAL A 302 7.27 15.36 -10.20
CA VAL A 302 7.38 13.91 -10.06
C VAL A 302 7.35 13.49 -8.59
N ARG A 303 6.48 12.54 -8.28
CA ARG A 303 6.38 11.88 -6.97
C ARG A 303 5.98 10.43 -7.10
N ILE A 304 6.15 9.69 -6.01
CA ILE A 304 5.54 8.38 -5.78
C ILE A 304 4.47 8.53 -4.71
N GLU A 305 3.25 8.09 -4.98
CA GLU A 305 2.14 8.11 -4.02
C GLU A 305 1.23 6.89 -4.18
N VAL A 306 0.43 6.62 -3.14
CA VAL A 306 -0.70 5.69 -3.26
C VAL A 306 -1.69 6.23 -4.29
N LEU A 307 -2.16 5.36 -5.19
CA LEU A 307 -3.10 5.68 -6.26
C LEU A 307 -4.35 6.36 -5.68
N PRO A 308 -4.62 7.63 -6.03
CA PRO A 308 -5.77 8.35 -5.48
C PRO A 308 -7.10 7.75 -5.97
N ALA A 309 -8.03 7.49 -5.05
CA ALA A 309 -9.37 6.99 -5.39
C ALA A 309 -10.12 7.89 -6.39
N ARG A 310 -9.87 9.21 -6.36
CA ARG A 310 -10.42 10.19 -7.30
C ARG A 310 -10.06 9.95 -8.76
N TYR A 311 -9.09 9.07 -9.05
CA TYR A 311 -8.72 8.71 -10.43
C TYR A 311 -9.70 7.73 -11.08
N ALA A 312 -10.58 7.08 -10.30
CA ALA A 312 -11.55 6.10 -10.77
C ALA A 312 -12.38 6.58 -11.96
N SER A 313 -12.93 7.79 -11.88
CA SER A 313 -13.86 8.34 -12.87
C SER A 313 -13.21 8.60 -14.24
N ARG A 314 -11.89 8.73 -14.27
CA ARG A 314 -11.13 9.03 -15.49
C ARG A 314 -10.21 7.88 -15.89
N TRP A 315 -10.22 6.76 -15.17
CA TRP A 315 -9.31 5.66 -15.41
C TRP A 315 -9.55 5.01 -16.78
N ALA A 316 -8.52 4.96 -17.63
CA ALA A 316 -8.59 4.26 -18.91
C ALA A 316 -8.05 2.83 -18.81
N GLY A 317 -6.99 2.64 -18.01
CA GLY A 317 -6.38 1.35 -17.78
C GLY A 317 -4.89 1.40 -17.51
N VAL A 318 -4.30 0.22 -17.41
CA VAL A 318 -2.85 0.00 -17.37
C VAL A 318 -2.39 -0.64 -18.68
N TYR A 319 -1.23 -0.21 -19.17
CA TYR A 319 -0.69 -0.51 -20.47
C TYR A 319 0.80 -0.84 -20.35
N ARG A 320 1.27 -1.94 -20.95
CA ARG A 320 2.68 -2.31 -21.00
C ARG A 320 3.34 -1.78 -22.26
N VAL A 321 4.50 -1.15 -22.15
CA VAL A 321 5.31 -0.79 -23.32
C VAL A 321 5.81 -2.06 -24.01
N LYS A 322 5.70 -2.13 -25.36
CA LYS A 322 5.96 -3.36 -26.13
C LYS A 322 7.34 -4.00 -25.90
N ASN A 323 8.36 -3.22 -25.55
CA ASN A 323 9.72 -3.70 -25.28
C ASN A 323 10.09 -3.70 -23.78
N MET A 324 9.13 -3.43 -22.86
CA MET A 324 9.40 -3.33 -21.43
C MET A 324 9.97 -4.62 -20.83
N ASP A 325 9.34 -5.76 -21.11
CA ASP A 325 9.80 -7.04 -20.56
C ASP A 325 11.25 -7.37 -21.03
N THR A 326 11.60 -7.03 -22.27
CA THR A 326 12.98 -7.17 -22.79
C THR A 326 13.96 -6.23 -22.10
N MET A 327 13.56 -4.98 -21.83
CA MET A 327 14.41 -4.04 -21.09
C MET A 327 14.66 -4.53 -19.67
N LEU A 328 13.60 -4.99 -18.98
CA LEU A 328 13.70 -5.53 -17.61
C LEU A 328 14.60 -6.77 -17.56
N ASP A 329 14.42 -7.73 -18.48
CA ASP A 329 15.24 -8.94 -18.51
C ASP A 329 16.74 -8.64 -18.67
N ARG A 330 17.10 -7.74 -19.59
CA ARG A 330 18.51 -7.34 -19.80
C ARG A 330 19.09 -6.62 -18.59
N LEU A 331 18.36 -5.66 -18.04
CA LEU A 331 18.78 -4.88 -16.88
C LEU A 331 18.85 -5.71 -15.60
N SER A 332 18.11 -6.82 -15.52
CA SER A 332 18.20 -7.74 -14.40
C SER A 332 19.48 -8.57 -14.43
N LYS A 333 20.12 -8.73 -15.60
CA LYS A 333 21.31 -9.58 -15.78
C LYS A 333 22.64 -8.81 -15.73
N SER A 334 22.58 -7.49 -15.93
CA SER A 334 23.70 -6.56 -15.75
C SER A 334 23.99 -6.26 -14.30
#